data_AF-A0A3R7MLM0-F1
#
_entry.id   AF-A0A3R7MLM0-F1
#
_cell.length_a   1.000
_cell.length_b   1.000
_cell.length_c   1.000
_cell.angle_alpha   90.00
_cell.angle_beta   90.00
_cell.angle_gamma   90.00
#
_symmetry.space_group_name_H-M   'P 1'
#
loop_
_entity.id
_entity.type
_entity.pdbx_description
1 polymer ?
#
loop_
_entity_poly.entity_id
_entity_poly.type
_entity_poly.pdbx_seq_one_letter_code
_entity_poly.pdbx_strand_id
1 'polypeptide(L)'
;MSGAKSRLGPARNSSRRLPMATFSAFVCFFIAVMAASSTAAGGGDPSAPNQDAINIIVKSSVHQLLLIVDGTTVANVTSTEEDRKDPAVFSRWQVTTGLHVLDADDVTIWAVARNSESVDVFDQRQHPRHCNQGADNDGALNLTPTARSLLQSFGVKTAHALRFRNNLAWVGTVGGRTWGEAATPNVDERANHGVLWSSPVVLEVQVPRRPSESSCFPTSEPREAARASFCARHDGYGTLCSCENPAPLTYHPPELADSTIDDVPLVIVADNRPPYLYRTLVTVLRQPGGHTRRILVYVHGHHPEVVELLELLQVPYEEDLVEVDSQIEGKIAEHYRKALEAAFSRFPEAPKAILLEEDLLVAPDFFSFFNQTAWLLDHGLQPRVRECLPNDLSSLHDQDWDIWARGMDVIGGRECVVPDVSRTFHIGLSGAHNPGLIHAAFFSARPMPAENYVQLKNVDRLTSEKYEEDIYALLEEGPLFLDTKLHPCDEHYLPRNITDKPVVIFIEMITGIDYLAWKYFARCLGVWDQDVRAMHRGLFWFHFYETQVMVIGYPYSDYSPYKPPRIEVLRVEDPKDIDKLDMVAPSNRHRFRRPELESYVPFLDTALPVVHP
;
A
#
# COMPACT_ATOMS: atom_id res chain seq x y z
N MET A 1 56.78 -39.68 14.94
CA MET A 1 57.90 -38.71 14.86
C MET A 1 57.36 -37.49 14.13
N SER A 2 56.82 -36.50 14.84
CA SER A 2 57.47 -35.22 15.24
C SER A 2 57.78 -34.33 14.02
N GLY A 3 57.36 -33.09 13.86
CA GLY A 3 56.68 -32.00 14.60
C GLY A 3 56.63 -30.81 13.59
N ALA A 4 56.05 -29.64 13.79
CA ALA A 4 55.56 -28.94 14.96
C ALA A 4 54.63 -27.78 14.54
N LYS A 5 53.56 -27.61 15.33
CA LYS A 5 52.90 -26.39 15.83
C LYS A 5 53.32 -25.01 15.27
N SER A 6 52.31 -24.21 14.87
CA SER A 6 52.11 -22.87 15.42
C SER A 6 50.62 -22.54 15.57
N ARG A 7 50.25 -22.10 16.78
CA ARG A 7 48.94 -21.56 17.17
C ARG A 7 48.98 -20.05 16.95
N LEU A 8 47.91 -19.46 16.42
CA LEU A 8 47.56 -18.06 16.63
C LEU A 8 46.04 -17.99 16.89
N GLY A 9 45.70 -17.34 18.01
CA GLY A 9 44.39 -17.40 18.66
C GLY A 9 43.30 -16.51 18.05
N PRO A 10 42.13 -16.45 18.71
CA PRO A 10 40.96 -15.78 18.19
C PRO A 10 41.13 -14.26 18.34
N ALA A 11 40.91 -13.53 17.25
CA ALA A 11 40.82 -12.08 17.29
C ALA A 11 39.53 -11.69 18.05
N ARG A 12 39.70 -11.35 19.32
CA ARG A 12 38.76 -10.53 20.07
C ARG A 12 38.68 -9.17 19.40
N ASN A 13 37.61 -8.91 18.65
CA ASN A 13 37.16 -7.54 18.45
C ASN A 13 36.10 -7.22 19.50
N SER A 14 36.56 -6.53 20.53
CA SER A 14 35.73 -5.79 21.47
C SER A 14 35.10 -4.59 20.75
N SER A 15 33.92 -4.76 20.17
CA SER A 15 33.01 -3.63 20.00
C SER A 15 32.13 -3.55 21.23
N ARG A 16 32.18 -2.38 21.87
CA ARG A 16 31.39 -2.04 23.05
C ARG A 16 29.91 -2.27 22.76
N ARG A 17 29.27 -3.05 23.63
CA ARG A 17 27.82 -3.06 23.80
C ARG A 17 27.36 -1.62 24.03
N LEU A 18 26.67 -1.05 23.05
CA LEU A 18 25.71 0.01 23.28
C LEU A 18 24.39 -0.69 23.62
N PRO A 19 23.64 -0.25 24.64
CA PRO A 19 22.31 -0.76 24.88
C PRO A 19 21.46 -0.40 23.66
N MET A 20 20.98 -1.39 22.93
CA MET A 20 19.95 -1.21 21.91
C MET A 20 18.72 -0.67 22.64
N ALA A 21 18.47 0.62 22.45
CA ALA A 21 17.19 1.21 22.78
C ALA A 21 16.12 0.50 21.95
N THR A 22 15.03 0.12 22.59
CA THR A 22 13.79 -0.37 21.99
C THR A 22 13.28 0.66 20.98
N PHE A 23 13.53 0.45 19.68
CA PHE A 23 13.09 1.35 18.62
C PHE A 23 11.71 0.90 18.09
N SER A 24 10.66 1.48 18.69
CA SER A 24 9.31 1.50 18.10
C SER A 24 9.36 2.18 16.73
N ALA A 25 8.77 1.53 15.73
CA ALA A 25 8.50 2.13 14.43
C ALA A 25 7.44 3.23 14.62
N PHE A 26 7.86 4.49 14.56
CA PHE A 26 6.94 5.61 14.68
C PHE A 26 6.31 5.91 13.31
N VAL A 27 5.03 5.53 13.24
CA VAL A 27 4.02 5.84 12.22
C VAL A 27 3.83 7.36 12.11
N CYS A 28 3.30 7.85 10.98
CA CYS A 28 2.65 9.17 10.92
C CYS A 28 1.64 9.29 12.06
N PHE A 29 2.04 9.96 13.13
CA PHE A 29 1.19 10.20 14.28
C PHE A 29 0.11 11.22 13.92
N PHE A 30 -1.10 10.73 13.70
CA PHE A 30 -2.31 11.43 14.12
C PHE A 30 -2.49 11.20 15.61
N ILE A 31 -1.78 11.96 16.46
CA ILE A 31 -2.06 11.97 17.91
C ILE A 31 -3.12 13.02 18.16
N ALA A 32 -4.35 12.62 18.50
CA ALA A 32 -5.26 13.51 19.19
C ALA A 32 -4.69 13.81 20.58
N VAL A 33 -4.43 15.08 20.88
CA VAL A 33 -3.95 15.51 22.20
C VAL A 33 -5.16 15.87 23.05
N MET A 34 -5.51 15.00 24.00
CA MET A 34 -6.40 15.36 25.11
C MET A 34 -5.70 16.36 26.02
N ALA A 35 -6.24 17.57 26.12
CA ALA A 35 -5.90 18.45 27.23
C ALA A 35 -6.45 17.84 28.52
N ALA A 36 -5.57 17.40 29.42
CA ALA A 36 -5.98 16.89 30.73
C ALA A 36 -6.81 17.97 31.47
N SER A 37 -8.10 17.71 31.67
CA SER A 37 -8.95 18.54 32.51
C SER A 37 -8.49 18.37 33.97
N SER A 38 -7.74 19.35 34.49
CA SER A 38 -7.43 19.39 35.92
C SER A 38 -8.65 19.90 36.67
N THR A 39 -9.36 19.00 37.34
CA THR A 39 -10.31 19.39 38.38
C THR A 39 -9.52 19.83 39.61
N ALA A 40 -9.28 21.12 39.74
CA ALA A 40 -8.84 21.73 41.00
C ALA A 40 -9.68 22.97 41.29
N ALA A 41 -10.58 22.83 42.27
CA ALA A 41 -11.36 23.92 42.82
C ALA A 41 -10.46 24.92 43.59
N GLY A 42 -10.65 26.21 43.33
CA GLY A 42 -10.44 27.29 44.29
C GLY A 42 -9.11 28.06 44.24
N GLY A 43 -9.21 29.37 43.98
CA GLY A 43 -8.20 30.38 44.30
C GLY A 43 -7.51 31.00 43.08
N GLY A 44 -7.99 32.14 42.61
CA GLY A 44 -7.42 32.86 41.46
C GLY A 44 -6.07 33.53 41.78
N ASP A 45 -5.08 33.26 40.94
CA ASP A 45 -3.81 33.99 40.84
C ASP A 45 -3.81 34.81 39.53
N PRO A 46 -3.58 36.15 39.55
CA PRO A 46 -3.64 37.00 38.35
C PRO A 46 -2.48 36.81 37.36
N SER A 47 -1.53 35.91 37.65
CA SER A 47 -0.39 35.56 36.77
C SER A 47 -0.55 34.22 36.03
N ALA A 48 -1.70 33.55 36.12
CA ALA A 48 -1.93 32.31 35.40
C ALA A 48 -2.07 32.55 33.88
N PRO A 49 -1.42 31.74 33.01
CA PRO A 49 -1.65 31.79 31.57
C PRO A 49 -3.13 31.59 31.26
N ASN A 50 -3.64 32.35 30.29
CA ASN A 50 -5.04 32.40 29.90
C ASN A 50 -5.59 30.98 29.66
N GLN A 51 -6.46 30.47 30.55
CA GLN A 51 -6.97 29.09 30.49
C GLN A 51 -7.86 28.81 29.26
N ASP A 52 -8.25 29.86 28.53
CA ASP A 52 -9.13 29.81 27.37
C ASP A 52 -8.39 29.69 26.02
N ALA A 53 -7.06 29.53 26.01
CA ALA A 53 -6.28 29.41 24.78
C ALA A 53 -5.18 28.35 24.90
N ILE A 54 -4.95 27.63 23.80
CA ILE A 54 -3.88 26.66 23.63
C ILE A 54 -2.69 27.35 22.98
N ASN A 55 -1.51 27.19 23.56
CA ASN A 55 -0.26 27.65 22.96
C ASN A 55 0.34 26.54 22.09
N ILE A 56 0.52 26.80 20.81
CA ILE A 56 1.08 25.85 19.85
C ILE A 56 2.39 26.43 19.30
N ILE A 57 3.47 25.66 19.41
CA ILE A 57 4.77 25.98 18.82
C ILE A 57 5.11 24.92 17.79
N VAL A 58 5.29 25.35 16.54
CA VAL A 58 5.70 24.53 15.41
C VAL A 58 7.06 25.00 14.93
N LYS A 59 8.05 24.11 14.95
CA LYS A 59 9.37 24.36 14.37
C LYS A 59 9.57 23.45 13.16
N SER A 60 9.99 24.07 12.07
CA SER A 60 10.43 23.37 10.87
C SER A 60 11.85 23.78 10.50
N SER A 61 12.70 22.78 10.31
CA SER A 61 14.08 22.95 9.89
C SER A 61 14.59 21.70 9.19
N VAL A 62 15.75 21.81 8.55
CA VAL A 62 16.42 20.66 7.93
C VAL A 62 16.74 19.55 8.93
N HIS A 63 17.06 19.87 10.19
CA HIS A 63 17.49 18.88 11.20
C HIS A 63 16.40 18.44 12.17
N GLN A 64 15.29 19.16 12.23
CA GLN A 64 14.27 18.96 13.26
C GLN A 64 12.90 19.46 12.82
N LEU A 65 11.89 18.62 13.04
CA LEU A 65 10.47 18.97 13.09
C LEU A 65 10.02 18.81 14.54
N LEU A 66 9.42 19.86 15.11
CA LEU A 66 9.02 19.88 16.52
C LEU A 66 7.65 20.54 16.66
N LEU A 67 6.76 19.89 17.40
CA LEU A 67 5.44 20.38 17.78
C LEU A 67 5.31 20.35 19.30
N ILE A 68 5.02 21.51 19.89
CA ILE A 68 4.75 21.67 21.32
C ILE A 68 3.36 22.26 21.49
N VAL A 69 2.58 21.73 22.42
CA VAL A 69 1.23 22.17 22.76
C VAL A 69 1.13 22.34 24.26
N ASP A 70 0.82 23.56 24.72
CA ASP A 70 0.78 23.93 26.15
C ASP A 70 2.02 23.47 26.92
N GLY A 71 3.19 23.60 26.30
CA GLY A 71 4.49 23.19 26.87
C GLY A 71 4.79 21.69 26.77
N THR A 72 3.85 20.86 26.34
CA THR A 72 4.03 19.42 26.12
C THR A 72 4.55 19.16 24.71
N THR A 73 5.67 18.44 24.59
CA THR A 73 6.18 18.03 23.27
C THR A 73 5.32 16.89 22.72
N VAL A 74 4.58 17.16 21.65
CA VAL A 74 3.67 16.21 21.00
C VAL A 74 4.39 15.43 19.91
N ALA A 75 5.27 16.10 19.16
CA ALA A 75 6.11 15.47 18.15
C ALA A 75 7.50 16.09 18.15
N ASN A 76 8.53 15.25 18.06
CA ASN A 76 9.91 15.70 17.94
C ASN A 76 10.69 14.71 17.07
N VAL A 77 10.93 15.09 15.83
CA VAL A 77 11.63 14.27 14.83
C VAL A 77 12.96 14.95 14.53
N THR A 78 14.08 14.26 14.77
CA THR A 78 15.45 14.78 14.59
C THR A 78 16.28 13.88 13.67
N SER A 79 17.05 14.46 12.74
CA SER A 79 17.97 13.72 11.84
C SER A 79 19.40 14.21 11.96
N THR A 80 20.33 13.27 11.89
CA THR A 80 21.73 13.52 11.59
C THR A 80 21.99 13.54 10.08
N GLU A 81 23.19 13.97 9.65
CA GLU A 81 23.58 13.87 8.24
C GLU A 81 23.80 12.42 7.75
N GLU A 82 24.13 11.49 8.66
CA GLU A 82 24.30 10.07 8.33
C GLU A 82 22.94 9.39 8.13
N ASP A 83 21.93 9.75 8.94
CA ASP A 83 20.54 9.26 8.81
C ASP A 83 19.92 9.59 7.44
N ARG A 84 20.34 10.68 6.80
CA ARG A 84 19.84 11.08 5.46
C ARG A 84 20.54 10.37 4.30
N LYS A 85 21.62 9.63 4.58
CA LYS A 85 22.29 8.79 3.57
C LYS A 85 21.75 7.36 3.56
N ASP A 86 21.05 6.95 4.61
CA ASP A 86 20.37 5.65 4.69
C ASP A 86 18.98 5.76 4.04
N PRO A 87 18.72 5.06 2.90
CA PRO A 87 17.44 5.13 2.20
C PRO A 87 16.21 4.71 3.06
N ALA A 88 16.40 3.83 4.04
CA ALA A 88 15.33 3.33 4.90
C ALA A 88 14.99 4.32 6.04
N VAL A 89 15.99 5.05 6.55
CA VAL A 89 15.77 6.14 7.52
C VAL A 89 15.28 7.40 6.80
N PHE A 90 15.77 7.64 5.58
CA PHE A 90 15.39 8.75 4.72
C PHE A 90 13.94 8.65 4.21
N SER A 91 13.48 7.48 3.80
CA SER A 91 12.06 7.27 3.46
C SER A 91 11.13 7.57 4.65
N ARG A 92 11.49 7.17 5.88
CA ARG A 92 10.75 7.55 7.11
C ARG A 92 10.73 9.06 7.34
N TRP A 93 11.82 9.76 7.00
CA TRP A 93 11.93 11.23 7.04
C TRP A 93 11.05 11.92 6.00
N GLN A 94 10.95 11.35 4.80
CA GLN A 94 10.08 11.84 3.73
C GLN A 94 8.59 11.78 4.14
N VAL A 95 8.13 10.70 4.79
CA VAL A 95 6.70 10.58 5.20
C VAL A 95 6.33 11.54 6.34
N THR A 96 7.31 12.11 7.07
CA THR A 96 7.06 13.12 8.11
C THR A 96 6.86 14.53 7.56
N THR A 97 5.92 14.73 6.63
CA THR A 97 5.14 15.99 6.67
C THR A 97 4.16 15.84 7.82
N GLY A 98 4.60 16.26 9.01
CA GLY A 98 3.83 16.17 10.24
C GLY A 98 2.61 17.05 10.10
N LEU A 99 1.50 16.42 9.77
CA LEU A 99 0.17 16.99 9.72
C LEU A 99 -0.48 16.50 11.02
N HIS A 100 -0.27 17.25 12.10
CA HIS A 100 -0.74 16.87 13.42
C HIS A 100 -2.10 17.50 13.68
N VAL A 101 -3.09 16.65 13.96
CA VAL A 101 -4.41 17.06 14.43
C VAL A 101 -4.32 17.28 15.93
N LEU A 102 -4.46 18.52 16.37
CA LEU A 102 -4.69 18.82 17.77
C LEU A 102 -6.20 18.91 17.94
N ASP A 103 -6.75 17.97 18.70
CA ASP A 103 -8.16 18.00 19.07
C ASP A 103 -8.30 18.91 20.29
N ALA A 104 -8.74 20.13 20.02
CA ALA A 104 -9.06 21.12 21.03
C ALA A 104 -10.56 21.31 21.01
N ASP A 105 -11.29 20.43 21.68
CA ASP A 105 -12.72 20.58 21.96
C ASP A 105 -13.52 21.03 20.70
N ASP A 106 -13.61 20.14 19.69
CA ASP A 106 -14.32 20.32 18.40
C ASP A 106 -13.68 21.26 17.36
N VAL A 107 -12.38 21.50 17.46
CA VAL A 107 -11.60 22.12 16.37
C VAL A 107 -10.42 21.22 16.03
N THR A 108 -10.49 20.59 14.85
CA THR A 108 -9.33 19.95 14.22
C THR A 108 -8.33 21.06 13.84
N ILE A 109 -7.36 21.31 14.72
CA ILE A 109 -6.26 22.23 14.43
C ILE A 109 -5.16 21.42 13.77
N TRP A 110 -4.77 21.83 12.57
CA TRP A 110 -3.74 21.19 11.80
C TRP A 110 -2.47 22.01 11.92
N ALA A 111 -1.42 21.39 12.48
CA ALA A 111 -0.07 21.92 12.40
C ALA A 111 0.66 21.22 11.26
N VAL A 112 1.15 22.00 10.28
CA VAL A 112 2.04 21.51 9.22
C VAL A 112 3.43 22.03 9.50
N ALA A 113 4.34 21.16 9.91
CA ALA A 113 5.77 21.42 9.88
C ALA A 113 6.34 20.74 8.63
N ARG A 114 6.89 21.54 7.73
CA ARG A 114 7.46 21.08 6.47
C ARG A 114 8.88 21.58 6.37
N ASN A 115 9.85 20.69 6.49
CA ASN A 115 11.03 20.83 5.63
C ASN A 115 10.57 20.33 4.26
N SER A 116 11.11 20.86 3.18
CA SER A 116 10.71 20.39 1.88
C SER A 116 11.17 18.94 1.70
N GLU A 117 10.49 17.91 2.20
CA GLU A 117 10.62 16.49 1.81
C GLU A 117 9.23 15.81 1.96
N SER A 118 8.64 15.46 0.80
CA SER A 118 7.34 14.82 0.52
C SER A 118 6.00 15.48 0.96
N VAL A 119 5.02 15.43 0.05
CA VAL A 119 3.57 15.51 0.29
C VAL A 119 2.94 14.50 -0.67
N ASP A 120 3.01 13.21 -0.32
CA ASP A 120 2.29 12.16 -1.06
C ASP A 120 0.88 11.92 -0.49
N VAL A 121 0.50 12.64 0.57
CA VAL A 121 -0.80 12.46 1.26
C VAL A 121 -1.97 13.07 0.47
N PHE A 122 -1.72 13.97 -0.49
CA PHE A 122 -2.76 14.87 -1.01
C PHE A 122 -2.97 14.91 -2.53
N ASP A 123 -2.11 14.32 -3.35
CA ASP A 123 -2.37 14.23 -4.80
C ASP A 123 -1.80 12.95 -5.40
N GLN A 124 -2.69 12.08 -5.88
CA GLN A 124 -2.40 10.76 -6.43
C GLN A 124 -2.13 10.77 -7.94
N ARG A 125 -1.75 11.90 -8.54
CA ARG A 125 -1.43 11.99 -9.97
C ARG A 125 -0.01 12.51 -10.21
N GLN A 126 0.99 11.63 -10.20
CA GLN A 126 2.34 11.99 -10.64
C GLN A 126 2.69 11.36 -11.99
N HIS A 127 3.22 12.20 -12.89
CA HIS A 127 3.94 11.83 -14.11
C HIS A 127 5.44 12.09 -13.90
N PRO A 128 6.35 11.23 -14.40
CA PRO A 128 7.78 11.39 -14.20
C PRO A 128 8.35 12.46 -15.13
N ARG A 129 9.08 13.45 -14.60
CA ARG A 129 10.06 14.23 -15.37
C ARG A 129 11.42 14.20 -14.66
N HIS A 130 12.38 13.56 -15.33
CA HIS A 130 13.84 13.75 -15.22
C HIS A 130 14.43 13.76 -13.79
N CYS A 131 14.67 12.57 -13.23
CA CYS A 131 15.46 12.37 -12.02
C CYS A 131 16.96 12.49 -12.33
N ASN A 132 17.58 13.59 -11.91
CA ASN A 132 19.03 13.67 -11.74
C ASN A 132 19.35 13.31 -10.27
N GLN A 133 20.21 12.30 -10.06
CA GLN A 133 20.61 11.68 -8.78
C GLN A 133 21.33 12.60 -7.75
N GLY A 134 20.98 13.89 -7.68
CA GLY A 134 21.45 14.81 -6.64
C GLY A 134 20.37 15.80 -6.17
N ALA A 135 19.14 15.68 -6.67
CA ALA A 135 18.02 16.60 -6.43
C ALA A 135 16.83 15.97 -5.70
N ASP A 136 16.89 14.68 -5.34
CA ASP A 136 15.78 13.87 -4.78
C ASP A 136 15.40 14.20 -3.32
N ASN A 137 15.91 15.30 -2.79
CA ASN A 137 15.84 15.62 -1.36
C ASN A 137 14.92 16.82 -1.13
N ASP A 138 13.81 16.89 -1.90
CA ASP A 138 12.91 18.04 -1.82
C ASP A 138 11.40 17.82 -2.08
N GLY A 139 10.57 18.06 -1.07
CA GLY A 139 9.12 17.97 -1.11
C GLY A 139 8.44 19.07 -1.91
N ALA A 140 9.04 20.26 -2.04
CA ALA A 140 8.46 21.34 -2.83
C ALA A 140 8.71 21.14 -4.33
N LEU A 141 9.74 20.38 -4.74
CA LEU A 141 9.92 19.98 -6.13
C LEU A 141 8.82 19.06 -6.65
N ASN A 142 8.34 18.14 -5.80
CA ASN A 142 7.33 17.15 -6.19
C ASN A 142 5.91 17.53 -5.78
N LEU A 143 5.66 18.73 -5.25
CA LEU A 143 4.28 19.20 -5.02
C LEU A 143 3.59 19.49 -6.35
N THR A 144 2.67 18.61 -6.71
CA THR A 144 1.78 18.78 -7.86
C THR A 144 0.90 20.02 -7.73
N PRO A 145 0.33 20.52 -8.85
CA PRO A 145 -0.66 21.58 -8.81
C PRO A 145 -1.86 21.27 -7.90
N THR A 146 -2.38 20.04 -7.91
CA THR A 146 -3.55 19.67 -7.09
C THR A 146 -3.23 19.68 -5.60
N ALA A 147 -2.07 19.12 -5.18
CA ALA A 147 -1.66 19.14 -3.78
C ALA A 147 -1.47 20.59 -3.29
N ARG A 148 -0.94 21.49 -4.14
CA ARG A 148 -0.83 22.92 -3.81
C ARG A 148 -2.19 23.58 -3.67
N SER A 149 -3.13 23.30 -4.58
CA SER A 149 -4.49 23.79 -4.51
C SER A 149 -5.23 23.27 -3.26
N LEU A 150 -5.00 22.02 -2.86
CA LEU A 150 -5.58 21.48 -1.64
C LEU A 150 -5.00 22.16 -0.38
N LEU A 151 -3.68 22.35 -0.31
CA LEU A 151 -3.06 23.10 0.79
C LEU A 151 -3.60 24.53 0.86
N GLN A 152 -3.84 25.19 -0.27
CA GLN A 152 -4.51 26.49 -0.30
C GLN A 152 -5.95 26.42 0.21
N SER A 153 -6.70 25.36 -0.15
CA SER A 153 -8.07 25.17 0.32
C SER A 153 -8.15 25.00 1.85
N PHE A 154 -7.08 24.51 2.47
CA PHE A 154 -6.93 24.47 3.93
C PHE A 154 -6.52 25.82 4.54
N GLY A 155 -6.07 26.77 3.72
CA GLY A 155 -5.66 28.11 4.16
C GLY A 155 -4.14 28.34 4.15
N VAL A 156 -3.33 27.41 3.64
CA VAL A 156 -1.87 27.60 3.52
C VAL A 156 -1.58 28.60 2.39
N LYS A 157 -1.32 29.86 2.72
CA LYS A 157 -1.21 30.94 1.73
C LYS A 157 0.03 30.79 0.87
N THR A 158 1.12 30.27 1.43
CA THR A 158 2.40 30.13 0.72
C THR A 158 2.50 28.88 -0.13
N ALA A 159 1.47 28.02 -0.20
CA ALA A 159 1.50 26.73 -0.90
C ALA A 159 2.01 26.81 -2.36
N HIS A 160 1.64 27.85 -3.12
CA HIS A 160 2.12 28.05 -4.50
C HIS A 160 3.50 28.71 -4.58
N ALA A 161 3.92 29.39 -3.52
CA ALA A 161 5.21 30.05 -3.41
C ALA A 161 6.31 29.12 -2.88
N LEU A 162 5.96 27.96 -2.31
CA LEU A 162 6.94 26.98 -1.84
C LEU A 162 7.82 26.48 -2.99
N ARG A 163 9.13 26.62 -2.80
CA ARG A 163 10.21 26.20 -3.70
C ARG A 163 11.14 25.22 -2.99
N PHE A 164 12.10 24.70 -3.76
CA PHE A 164 13.19 23.86 -3.28
C PHE A 164 13.85 24.46 -2.02
N ARG A 165 13.92 23.65 -0.97
CA ARG A 165 14.56 23.85 0.34
C ARG A 165 13.92 24.88 1.25
N ASN A 166 12.64 25.16 1.03
CA ASN A 166 11.85 26.06 1.89
C ASN A 166 11.36 25.34 3.15
N ASN A 167 11.44 26.01 4.29
CA ASN A 167 10.76 25.58 5.50
C ASN A 167 9.39 26.27 5.60
N LEU A 168 8.37 25.52 6.01
CA LEU A 168 7.03 26.01 6.31
C LEU A 168 6.60 25.47 7.68
N ALA A 169 6.00 26.35 8.47
CA ALA A 169 5.22 26.03 9.64
C ALA A 169 3.85 26.70 9.47
N TRP A 170 2.77 25.95 9.59
CA TRP A 170 1.42 26.49 9.47
C TRP A 170 0.54 25.89 10.56
N VAL A 171 -0.34 26.70 11.13
CA VAL A 171 -1.37 26.27 12.09
C VAL A 171 -2.71 26.85 11.63
N GLY A 172 -3.70 26.01 11.39
CA GLY A 172 -5.03 26.43 10.98
C GLY A 172 -6.11 25.38 11.24
N THR A 173 -7.35 25.76 11.01
CA THR A 173 -8.52 24.88 11.06
C THR A 173 -8.88 24.45 9.65
N VAL A 174 -9.06 23.16 9.38
CA VAL A 174 -9.45 22.67 8.03
C VAL A 174 -10.81 23.24 7.63
N GLY A 175 -10.89 23.76 6.40
CA GLY A 175 -12.08 24.49 5.90
C GLY A 175 -12.35 25.81 6.63
N GLY A 176 -11.51 26.20 7.58
CA GLY A 176 -11.67 27.35 8.45
C GLY A 176 -10.54 28.37 8.29
N ARG A 177 -10.16 29.00 9.41
CA ARG A 177 -9.15 30.06 9.41
C ARG A 177 -7.74 29.51 9.65
N THR A 178 -6.76 30.20 9.08
CA THR A 178 -5.36 30.09 9.49
C THR A 178 -5.12 30.92 10.76
N TRP A 179 -4.51 30.32 11.77
CA TRP A 179 -4.11 30.96 13.02
C TRP A 179 -2.71 31.58 12.91
N GLY A 180 -1.81 30.91 12.20
CA GLY A 180 -0.53 31.47 11.82
C GLY A 180 0.18 30.66 10.75
N GLU A 181 1.10 31.31 10.06
CA GLU A 181 1.93 30.72 9.02
C GLU A 181 3.29 31.40 9.04
N ALA A 182 4.35 30.61 9.05
CA ALA A 182 5.72 31.05 8.89
C ALA A 182 6.35 30.22 7.77
N ALA A 183 6.85 30.90 6.74
CA ALA A 183 7.56 30.24 5.65
C ALA A 183 8.79 31.06 5.30
N THR A 184 9.85 30.39 4.87
CA THR A 184 11.05 31.04 4.33
C THR A 184 10.99 31.06 2.80
N PRO A 185 10.65 32.19 2.16
CA PRO A 185 10.81 32.33 0.73
C PRO A 185 12.31 32.38 0.38
N ASN A 186 12.72 31.77 -0.74
CA ASN A 186 14.10 31.88 -1.22
C ASN A 186 14.38 33.34 -1.62
N VAL A 187 15.16 34.06 -0.81
CA VAL A 187 15.59 35.45 -1.08
C VAL A 187 17.01 35.51 -1.68
N ASP A 188 17.75 34.40 -1.66
CA ASP A 188 19.15 34.34 -2.09
C ASP A 188 19.29 33.57 -3.42
N GLU A 189 19.87 34.20 -4.45
CA GLU A 189 20.16 33.58 -5.75
C GLU A 189 21.04 32.32 -5.60
N ARG A 190 21.81 32.19 -4.51
CA ARG A 190 22.61 30.99 -4.22
C ARG A 190 21.76 29.80 -3.76
N ALA A 191 20.59 30.03 -3.18
CA ALA A 191 19.61 28.99 -2.88
C ALA A 191 18.91 28.49 -4.17
N ASN A 192 18.78 29.35 -5.19
CA ASN A 192 18.27 28.95 -6.51
C ASN A 192 19.21 28.01 -7.28
N HIS A 193 20.49 27.92 -6.89
CA HIS A 193 21.46 26.96 -7.45
C HIS A 193 21.58 25.66 -6.64
N GLY A 194 20.72 25.44 -5.63
CA GLY A 194 20.61 24.15 -4.93
C GLY A 194 21.71 23.85 -3.92
N VAL A 195 22.49 24.85 -3.46
CA VAL A 195 23.66 24.64 -2.59
C VAL A 195 23.34 24.73 -1.09
N LEU A 196 22.30 25.46 -0.68
CA LEU A 196 21.99 25.72 0.74
C LEU A 196 20.50 25.52 1.07
N TRP A 197 20.21 25.18 2.33
CA TRP A 197 18.84 25.14 2.88
C TRP A 197 18.40 26.53 3.34
N SER A 198 17.09 26.82 3.26
CA SER A 198 16.54 28.04 3.83
C SER A 198 16.61 28.01 5.37
N SER A 199 16.55 29.20 6.00
CA SER A 199 16.59 29.31 7.46
C SER A 199 15.43 28.53 8.11
N PRO A 200 15.64 27.94 9.30
CA PRO A 200 14.56 27.34 10.10
C PRO A 200 13.42 28.33 10.36
N VAL A 201 12.19 27.84 10.40
CA VAL A 201 11.02 28.60 10.84
C VAL A 201 10.54 28.08 12.18
N VAL A 202 10.14 28.99 13.05
CA VAL A 202 9.44 28.70 14.31
C VAL A 202 8.20 29.56 14.32
N LEU A 203 7.05 28.92 14.45
CA LEU A 203 5.74 29.54 14.53
C LEU A 203 5.19 29.28 15.93
N GLU A 204 4.90 30.33 16.67
CA GLU A 204 4.19 30.25 17.94
C GLU A 204 2.84 30.96 17.76
N VAL A 205 1.76 30.27 18.08
CA VAL A 205 0.39 30.78 17.95
C VAL A 205 -0.44 30.39 19.17
N GLN A 206 -1.32 31.30 19.57
CA GLN A 206 -2.36 31.00 20.56
C GLN A 206 -3.68 30.77 19.84
N VAL A 207 -4.28 29.62 20.06
CA VAL A 207 -5.58 29.24 19.49
C VAL A 207 -6.60 29.19 20.63
N PRO A 208 -7.71 29.96 20.56
CA PRO A 208 -8.77 29.88 21.56
C PRO A 208 -9.33 28.45 21.66
N ARG A 209 -9.46 27.93 22.88
CA ARG A 209 -10.21 26.69 23.13
C ARG A 209 -11.67 26.96 22.80
N ARG A 210 -12.29 26.11 21.98
CA ARG A 210 -13.75 26.12 21.91
C ARG A 210 -14.29 25.39 23.16
N PRO A 211 -15.45 25.79 23.69
CA PRO A 211 -16.14 24.95 24.65
C PRO A 211 -16.46 23.63 23.94
N SER A 212 -16.22 22.49 24.60
CA SER A 212 -16.59 21.20 24.02
C SER A 212 -18.07 21.22 23.66
N GLU A 213 -18.37 21.21 22.37
CA GLU A 213 -19.71 20.97 21.92
C GLU A 213 -20.03 19.51 22.28
N SER A 214 -21.29 19.28 22.63
CA SER A 214 -21.77 17.91 22.74
C SER A 214 -21.53 17.21 21.41
N SER A 215 -20.87 16.05 21.44
CA SER A 215 -20.64 15.22 20.25
C SER A 215 -21.85 15.24 19.32
N CYS A 216 -21.61 15.40 18.02
CA CYS A 216 -22.66 15.37 17.00
C CYS A 216 -23.37 14.01 16.89
N PHE A 217 -22.86 12.98 17.57
CA PHE A 217 -23.48 11.66 17.66
C PHE A 217 -24.45 11.57 18.84
N PRO A 218 -25.61 10.91 18.68
CA PRO A 218 -26.59 10.77 19.73
C PRO A 218 -26.07 9.88 20.86
N THR A 219 -25.68 10.48 21.98
CA THR A 219 -25.10 9.77 23.15
C THR A 219 -26.11 8.93 23.93
N SER A 220 -27.40 9.00 23.59
CA SER A 220 -28.44 8.13 24.15
C SER A 220 -28.31 6.67 23.71
N GLU A 221 -27.70 6.42 22.55
CA GLU A 221 -27.48 5.08 22.01
C GLU A 221 -26.06 4.60 22.36
N PRO A 222 -25.87 3.47 23.06
CA PRO A 222 -24.55 3.05 23.53
C PRO A 222 -23.48 2.94 22.43
N ARG A 223 -23.86 2.49 21.24
CA ARG A 223 -22.94 2.36 20.10
C ARG A 223 -22.55 3.71 19.51
N GLU A 224 -23.46 4.66 19.46
CA GLU A 224 -23.19 6.02 19.00
C GLU A 224 -22.39 6.81 20.05
N ALA A 225 -22.61 6.54 21.34
CA ALA A 225 -21.75 7.04 22.41
C ALA A 225 -20.31 6.47 22.31
N ALA A 226 -20.17 5.19 21.95
CA ALA A 226 -18.86 4.59 21.67
C ALA A 226 -18.20 5.24 20.43
N ARG A 227 -18.96 5.47 19.35
CA ARG A 227 -18.48 6.23 18.18
C ARG A 227 -18.04 7.64 18.56
N ALA A 228 -18.82 8.36 19.37
CA ALA A 228 -18.47 9.68 19.88
C ALA A 228 -17.13 9.67 20.62
N SER A 229 -16.95 8.70 21.52
CA SER A 229 -15.70 8.54 22.28
C SER A 229 -14.52 8.13 21.40
N PHE A 230 -14.76 7.34 20.35
CA PHE A 230 -13.75 6.96 19.38
C PHE A 230 -13.32 8.17 18.53
N CYS A 231 -14.28 8.87 17.93
CA CYS A 231 -14.03 10.02 17.05
C CYS A 231 -13.50 11.26 17.78
N ALA A 232 -13.70 11.36 19.10
CA ALA A 232 -13.06 12.38 19.94
C ALA A 232 -11.61 12.03 20.32
N ARG A 233 -11.15 10.81 20.02
CA ARG A 233 -9.79 10.35 20.34
C ARG A 233 -8.97 10.03 19.08
N HIS A 234 -9.62 9.74 17.96
CA HIS A 234 -8.97 9.26 16.75
C HIS A 234 -9.56 9.96 15.51
N ASP A 235 -8.68 10.36 14.60
CA ASP A 235 -9.03 11.02 13.33
C ASP A 235 -8.51 10.18 12.14
N GLY A 236 -8.84 10.55 10.90
CA GLY A 236 -8.44 9.85 9.68
C GLY A 236 -9.43 8.78 9.19
N TYR A 237 -10.57 8.64 9.87
CA TYR A 237 -11.61 7.63 9.58
C TYR A 237 -12.72 8.13 8.64
N GLY A 238 -12.64 9.39 8.18
CA GLY A 238 -13.53 9.96 7.18
C GLY A 238 -15.01 9.83 7.57
N THR A 239 -15.77 9.08 6.77
CA THR A 239 -17.22 8.92 6.98
C THR A 239 -17.57 8.26 8.31
N LEU A 240 -16.69 7.50 8.98
CA LEU A 240 -16.98 6.97 10.32
C LEU A 240 -17.27 8.08 11.34
N CYS A 241 -16.53 9.18 11.22
CA CYS A 241 -16.55 10.32 12.13
C CYS A 241 -17.18 11.58 11.49
N SER A 242 -17.88 11.42 10.35
CA SER A 242 -18.61 12.53 9.72
C SER A 242 -19.89 12.85 10.49
N CYS A 243 -20.04 14.08 10.96
CA CYS A 243 -21.29 14.56 11.55
C CYS A 243 -22.42 14.71 10.52
N GLU A 244 -22.09 14.98 9.26
CA GLU A 244 -23.08 15.19 8.20
C GLU A 244 -23.61 13.87 7.64
N ASN A 245 -22.71 12.94 7.31
CA ASN A 245 -23.04 11.66 6.69
C ASN A 245 -22.24 10.52 7.35
N PRO A 246 -22.58 10.12 8.59
CA PRO A 246 -21.87 9.06 9.28
C PRO A 246 -22.07 7.69 8.62
N ALA A 247 -20.97 6.98 8.40
CA ALA A 247 -20.99 5.59 7.93
C ALA A 247 -21.60 4.68 8.99
N PRO A 248 -22.41 3.66 8.63
CA PRO A 248 -23.08 2.81 9.60
C PRO A 248 -22.09 1.98 10.44
N LEU A 249 -22.39 1.76 11.72
CA LEU A 249 -21.64 0.83 12.58
C LEU A 249 -22.00 -0.64 12.36
N THR A 250 -23.11 -0.91 11.67
CA THR A 250 -23.56 -2.26 11.34
C THR A 250 -23.87 -2.32 9.86
N TYR A 251 -23.32 -3.33 9.20
CA TYR A 251 -23.58 -3.61 7.80
C TYR A 251 -24.50 -4.82 7.68
N HIS A 252 -25.48 -4.71 6.79
CA HIS A 252 -26.43 -5.78 6.49
C HIS A 252 -26.37 -6.08 4.98
N PRO A 253 -25.25 -6.63 4.48
CA PRO A 253 -25.17 -7.01 3.09
C PRO A 253 -26.18 -8.15 2.79
N PRO A 254 -26.65 -8.28 1.54
CA PRO A 254 -27.48 -9.41 1.16
C PRO A 254 -26.70 -10.72 1.32
N GLU A 255 -27.39 -11.82 1.56
CA GLU A 255 -26.75 -13.14 1.59
C GLU A 255 -26.21 -13.49 0.19
N LEU A 256 -25.12 -14.25 0.16
CA LEU A 256 -24.56 -14.76 -1.08
C LEU A 256 -25.42 -15.94 -1.57
N ALA A 257 -26.04 -15.81 -2.74
CA ALA A 257 -26.87 -16.86 -3.31
C ALA A 257 -26.07 -18.13 -3.60
N ASP A 258 -26.63 -19.30 -3.29
CA ASP A 258 -26.04 -20.62 -3.51
C ASP A 258 -24.58 -20.71 -3.03
N SER A 259 -24.33 -20.18 -1.82
CA SER A 259 -23.00 -20.13 -1.25
C SER A 259 -22.47 -21.51 -0.86
N THR A 260 -21.30 -21.83 -1.40
CA THR A 260 -20.48 -23.02 -1.12
C THR A 260 -19.29 -22.70 -0.23
N ILE A 261 -19.14 -21.43 0.16
CA ILE A 261 -18.05 -20.92 0.99
C ILE A 261 -18.57 -20.46 2.36
N ASP A 262 -19.69 -21.04 2.79
CA ASP A 262 -20.38 -20.60 4.00
C ASP A 262 -19.66 -20.96 5.30
N ASP A 263 -18.80 -21.96 5.24
CA ASP A 263 -17.92 -22.49 6.26
C ASP A 263 -16.46 -22.02 6.11
N VAL A 264 -16.16 -21.21 5.09
CA VAL A 264 -14.82 -20.69 4.83
C VAL A 264 -14.63 -19.35 5.55
N PRO A 265 -13.77 -19.26 6.59
CA PRO A 265 -13.47 -18.00 7.27
C PRO A 265 -12.61 -17.07 6.40
N LEU A 266 -12.77 -15.76 6.64
CA LEU A 266 -11.88 -14.70 6.17
C LEU A 266 -10.97 -14.28 7.33
N VAL A 267 -9.67 -14.44 7.15
CA VAL A 267 -8.63 -14.05 8.09
C VAL A 267 -7.97 -12.78 7.58
N ILE A 268 -8.07 -11.70 8.35
CA ILE A 268 -7.42 -10.43 8.05
C ILE A 268 -6.18 -10.31 8.93
N VAL A 269 -5.00 -10.26 8.33
CA VAL A 269 -3.74 -10.08 9.04
C VAL A 269 -3.47 -8.57 9.17
N ALA A 270 -3.38 -8.10 10.40
CA ALA A 270 -3.26 -6.67 10.72
C ALA A 270 -2.12 -6.37 11.69
N ASP A 271 -1.67 -5.12 11.69
CA ASP A 271 -0.71 -4.54 12.63
C ASP A 271 -1.20 -3.12 13.00
N ASN A 272 -0.29 -2.20 13.36
CA ASN A 272 -0.61 -0.84 13.74
C ASN A 272 -0.87 0.09 12.53
N ARG A 273 -1.81 -0.26 11.65
CA ARG A 273 -2.29 0.62 10.55
C ARG A 273 -3.82 0.78 10.54
N PRO A 274 -4.43 1.27 11.65
CA PRO A 274 -5.88 1.34 11.81
C PRO A 274 -6.67 1.95 10.64
N PRO A 275 -6.23 3.05 9.99
CA PRO A 275 -6.98 3.60 8.86
C PRO A 275 -7.02 2.69 7.63
N TYR A 276 -5.96 1.91 7.37
CA TYR A 276 -5.97 0.89 6.31
C TYR A 276 -6.92 -0.24 6.67
N LEU A 277 -6.79 -0.77 7.89
CA LEU A 277 -7.69 -1.81 8.40
C LEU A 277 -9.16 -1.40 8.32
N TYR A 278 -9.49 -0.17 8.73
CA TYR A 278 -10.86 0.35 8.61
C TYR A 278 -11.37 0.31 7.16
N ARG A 279 -10.58 0.81 6.20
CA ARG A 279 -10.96 0.83 4.78
C ARG A 279 -11.18 -0.58 4.24
N THR A 280 -10.28 -1.50 4.57
CA THR A 280 -10.38 -2.93 4.23
C THR A 280 -11.67 -3.53 4.80
N LEU A 281 -11.91 -3.38 6.11
CA LEU A 281 -13.11 -3.87 6.79
C LEU A 281 -14.40 -3.32 6.17
N VAL A 282 -14.46 -2.02 5.88
CA VAL A 282 -15.65 -1.43 5.27
C VAL A 282 -15.91 -2.02 3.88
N THR A 283 -14.87 -2.24 3.07
CA THR A 283 -15.07 -2.91 1.77
C THR A 283 -15.54 -4.35 1.93
N VAL A 284 -15.03 -5.09 2.92
CA VAL A 284 -15.44 -6.47 3.21
C VAL A 284 -16.89 -6.54 3.70
N LEU A 285 -17.23 -5.76 4.73
CA LEU A 285 -18.53 -5.80 5.42
C LEU A 285 -19.69 -5.35 4.54
N ARG A 286 -19.42 -4.62 3.45
CA ARG A 286 -20.43 -4.19 2.48
C ARG A 286 -20.79 -5.28 1.46
N GLN A 287 -19.98 -6.33 1.32
CA GLN A 287 -20.19 -7.31 0.26
C GLN A 287 -21.16 -8.42 0.64
N PRO A 288 -21.90 -8.99 -0.35
CA PRO A 288 -22.63 -10.22 -0.14
C PRO A 288 -21.69 -11.32 0.36
N GLY A 289 -22.01 -11.95 1.49
CA GLY A 289 -21.13 -12.93 2.16
C GLY A 289 -20.15 -12.35 3.19
N GLY A 290 -20.01 -11.02 3.29
CA GLY A 290 -19.11 -10.30 4.20
C GLY A 290 -19.60 -10.19 5.64
N HIS A 291 -20.03 -11.30 6.25
CA HIS A 291 -20.56 -11.31 7.61
C HIS A 291 -19.46 -11.45 8.67
N THR A 292 -19.55 -10.65 9.75
CA THR A 292 -18.60 -10.67 10.88
C THR A 292 -18.42 -12.06 11.51
N ARG A 293 -19.43 -12.93 11.46
CA ARG A 293 -19.36 -14.32 11.97
C ARG A 293 -18.28 -15.19 11.29
N ARG A 294 -17.82 -14.80 10.10
CA ARG A 294 -16.76 -15.50 9.34
C ARG A 294 -15.42 -14.79 9.37
N ILE A 295 -15.37 -13.59 9.96
CA ILE A 295 -14.17 -12.75 9.95
C ILE A 295 -13.40 -12.97 11.24
N LEU A 296 -12.10 -13.17 11.11
CA LEU A 296 -11.13 -13.10 12.19
C LEU A 296 -10.07 -12.08 11.81
N VAL A 297 -9.92 -11.01 12.59
CA VAL A 297 -8.79 -10.09 12.46
C VAL A 297 -7.68 -10.54 13.42
N TYR A 298 -6.52 -10.89 12.88
CA TYR A 298 -5.37 -11.33 13.68
C TYR A 298 -4.36 -10.19 13.76
N VAL A 299 -4.24 -9.57 14.94
CA VAL A 299 -3.49 -8.33 15.17
C VAL A 299 -2.11 -8.66 15.76
N HIS A 300 -1.06 -8.13 15.13
CA HIS A 300 0.30 -8.25 15.64
C HIS A 300 0.54 -7.21 16.75
N GLY A 301 0.51 -7.67 18.00
CA GLY A 301 0.71 -6.84 19.18
C GLY A 301 -0.54 -6.11 19.67
N HIS A 302 -0.37 -5.33 20.75
CA HIS A 302 -1.47 -4.65 21.41
C HIS A 302 -1.54 -3.18 21.01
N HIS A 303 -2.54 -2.85 20.19
CA HIS A 303 -2.74 -1.50 19.63
C HIS A 303 -4.13 -0.99 20.02
N PRO A 304 -4.25 -0.12 21.04
CA PRO A 304 -5.56 0.31 21.56
C PRO A 304 -6.49 0.92 20.51
N GLU A 305 -5.96 1.71 19.56
CA GLU A 305 -6.76 2.29 18.47
C GLU A 305 -7.36 1.21 17.54
N VAL A 306 -6.59 0.16 17.23
CA VAL A 306 -7.05 -0.98 16.42
C VAL A 306 -8.13 -1.76 17.17
N VAL A 307 -7.92 -2.05 18.45
CA VAL A 307 -8.88 -2.77 19.29
C VAL A 307 -10.19 -1.99 19.41
N GLU A 308 -10.12 -0.70 19.73
CA GLU A 308 -11.30 0.15 19.86
C GLU A 308 -12.10 0.24 18.55
N LEU A 309 -11.41 0.29 17.40
CA LEU A 309 -12.03 0.23 16.08
C LEU A 309 -12.78 -1.10 15.85
N LEU A 310 -12.14 -2.22 16.16
CA LEU A 310 -12.70 -3.57 15.98
C LEU A 310 -13.90 -3.81 16.89
N GLU A 311 -13.82 -3.35 18.15
CA GLU A 311 -14.94 -3.38 19.09
C GLU A 311 -16.11 -2.49 18.62
N LEU A 312 -15.83 -1.29 18.12
CA LEU A 312 -16.84 -0.37 17.60
C LEU A 312 -17.61 -0.98 16.41
N LEU A 313 -16.90 -1.68 15.52
CA LEU A 313 -17.46 -2.37 14.36
C LEU A 313 -17.98 -3.78 14.67
N GLN A 314 -17.79 -4.29 15.90
CA GLN A 314 -18.15 -5.64 16.33
C GLN A 314 -17.52 -6.74 15.45
N VAL A 315 -16.26 -6.56 15.08
CA VAL A 315 -15.49 -7.52 14.30
C VAL A 315 -14.67 -8.41 15.24
N PRO A 316 -14.79 -9.74 15.17
CA PRO A 316 -13.98 -10.64 16.00
C PRO A 316 -12.49 -10.50 15.70
N TYR A 317 -11.68 -10.53 16.75
CA TYR A 317 -10.23 -10.40 16.62
C TYR A 317 -9.49 -11.21 17.67
N GLU A 318 -8.22 -11.49 17.39
CA GLU A 318 -7.24 -12.04 18.33
C GLU A 318 -5.97 -11.19 18.25
N GLU A 319 -5.32 -10.97 19.40
CA GLU A 319 -4.07 -10.21 19.50
C GLU A 319 -2.97 -11.16 19.97
N ASP A 320 -1.80 -11.09 19.34
CA ASP A 320 -0.62 -11.79 19.83
C ASP A 320 0.67 -11.01 19.56
N LEU A 321 1.60 -11.06 20.51
CA LEU A 321 2.93 -10.50 20.37
C LEU A 321 3.88 -11.57 19.81
N VAL A 322 4.46 -11.30 18.65
CA VAL A 322 5.51 -12.15 18.08
C VAL A 322 6.86 -11.69 18.62
N GLU A 323 7.27 -12.28 19.75
CA GLU A 323 8.62 -12.08 20.32
C GLU A 323 9.64 -13.02 19.68
N VAL A 324 10.02 -12.74 18.42
CA VAL A 324 11.11 -13.45 17.75
C VAL A 324 12.31 -12.53 17.58
N ASP A 325 13.49 -13.00 17.96
CA ASP A 325 14.79 -12.35 17.68
C ASP A 325 15.18 -12.60 16.21
N SER A 326 14.40 -12.00 15.30
CA SER A 326 14.55 -12.12 13.85
C SER A 326 14.47 -10.76 13.16
N GLN A 327 14.86 -10.74 11.87
CA GLN A 327 14.63 -9.63 10.96
C GLN A 327 13.13 -9.41 10.73
N ILE A 328 12.77 -8.30 10.08
CA ILE A 328 11.36 -7.90 9.90
C ILE A 328 10.57 -9.00 9.18
N GLU A 329 11.17 -9.60 8.17
CA GLU A 329 10.63 -10.67 7.35
C GLU A 329 10.24 -11.89 8.19
N GLY A 330 11.12 -12.32 9.11
CA GLY A 330 10.85 -13.45 9.99
C GLY A 330 9.74 -13.17 11.01
N LYS A 331 9.61 -11.92 11.47
CA LYS A 331 8.48 -11.52 12.35
C LYS A 331 7.15 -11.57 11.59
N ILE A 332 7.13 -11.08 10.35
CA ILE A 332 5.95 -11.16 9.48
C ILE A 332 5.60 -12.62 9.21
N ALA A 333 6.57 -13.45 8.84
CA ALA A 333 6.38 -14.87 8.59
C ALA A 333 5.77 -15.62 9.78
N GLU A 334 6.28 -15.38 10.99
CA GLU A 334 5.74 -15.96 12.21
C GLU A 334 4.33 -15.43 12.53
N HIS A 335 4.06 -14.15 12.28
CA HIS A 335 2.72 -13.57 12.43
C HIS A 335 1.70 -14.27 11.52
N TYR A 336 2.06 -14.51 10.26
CA TYR A 336 1.25 -15.26 9.30
C TYR A 336 1.01 -16.70 9.74
N ARG A 337 2.05 -17.40 10.24
CA ARG A 337 1.91 -18.75 10.77
C ARG A 337 0.88 -18.80 11.90
N LYS A 338 1.00 -17.90 12.87
CA LYS A 338 0.07 -17.83 14.01
C LYS A 338 -1.34 -17.44 13.60
N ALA A 339 -1.51 -16.51 12.66
CA ALA A 339 -2.83 -16.12 12.14
C ALA A 339 -3.57 -17.32 11.52
N LEU A 340 -2.86 -18.16 10.76
CA LEU A 340 -3.42 -19.36 10.15
C LEU A 340 -3.76 -20.43 11.20
N GLU A 341 -2.88 -20.63 12.20
CA GLU A 341 -3.16 -21.54 13.32
C GLU A 341 -4.38 -21.11 14.13
N ALA A 342 -4.50 -19.81 14.43
CA ALA A 342 -5.66 -19.23 15.10
C ALA A 342 -6.94 -19.45 14.29
N ALA A 343 -6.89 -19.24 12.96
CA ALA A 343 -8.02 -19.45 12.08
C ALA A 343 -8.56 -20.90 12.14
N PHE A 344 -7.69 -21.91 11.96
CA PHE A 344 -8.13 -23.30 12.00
C PHE A 344 -8.43 -23.82 13.41
N SER A 345 -7.86 -23.21 14.45
CA SER A 345 -8.27 -23.46 15.84
C SER A 345 -9.68 -22.92 16.12
N ARG A 346 -9.97 -21.71 15.63
CA ARG A 346 -11.25 -21.02 15.82
C ARG A 346 -12.39 -21.62 14.98
N PHE A 347 -12.06 -22.12 13.80
CA PHE A 347 -12.98 -22.71 12.82
C PHE A 347 -12.54 -24.15 12.46
N PRO A 348 -12.66 -25.12 13.38
CA PRO A 348 -12.08 -26.46 13.22
C PRO A 348 -12.71 -27.30 12.09
N GLU A 349 -13.95 -26.96 11.69
CA GLU A 349 -14.65 -27.64 10.58
C GLU A 349 -14.36 -26.99 9.22
N ALA A 350 -13.66 -25.86 9.19
CA ALA A 350 -13.39 -25.13 7.95
C ALA A 350 -12.34 -25.89 7.10
N PRO A 351 -12.65 -26.29 5.87
CA PRO A 351 -11.70 -27.01 5.02
C PRO A 351 -10.66 -26.08 4.38
N LYS A 352 -10.92 -24.77 4.37
CA LYS A 352 -10.16 -23.73 3.68
C LYS A 352 -10.29 -22.42 4.45
N ALA A 353 -9.43 -21.44 4.18
CA ALA A 353 -9.55 -20.07 4.67
C ALA A 353 -9.22 -19.07 3.54
N ILE A 354 -9.85 -17.90 3.57
CA ILE A 354 -9.46 -16.75 2.75
C ILE A 354 -8.53 -15.89 3.59
N LEU A 355 -7.37 -15.52 3.06
CA LEU A 355 -6.38 -14.69 3.74
C LEU A 355 -6.31 -13.31 3.08
N LEU A 356 -6.31 -12.24 3.88
CA LEU A 356 -6.32 -10.86 3.42
C LEU A 356 -5.41 -9.99 4.28
N GLU A 357 -4.65 -9.08 3.68
CA GLU A 357 -3.90 -8.05 4.40
C GLU A 357 -4.77 -6.84 4.71
N GLU A 358 -4.46 -6.11 5.80
CA GLU A 358 -5.21 -4.93 6.23
C GLU A 358 -5.16 -3.74 5.25
N ASP A 359 -4.33 -3.77 4.21
CA ASP A 359 -4.16 -2.72 3.21
C ASP A 359 -4.67 -3.10 1.81
N LEU A 360 -5.65 -4.01 1.75
CA LEU A 360 -6.34 -4.43 0.54
C LEU A 360 -7.82 -4.03 0.56
N LEU A 361 -8.24 -3.23 -0.43
CA LEU A 361 -9.66 -3.08 -0.73
C LEU A 361 -10.15 -4.32 -1.47
N VAL A 362 -11.36 -4.80 -1.17
CA VAL A 362 -11.98 -5.90 -1.90
C VAL A 362 -13.01 -5.43 -2.92
N ALA A 363 -13.09 -6.10 -4.06
CA ALA A 363 -14.06 -5.85 -5.11
C ALA A 363 -15.49 -6.22 -4.66
N PRO A 364 -16.54 -5.66 -5.31
CA PRO A 364 -17.90 -5.96 -4.90
C PRO A 364 -18.34 -7.42 -5.11
N ASP A 365 -17.72 -8.13 -6.05
CA ASP A 365 -17.92 -9.56 -6.32
C ASP A 365 -16.89 -10.47 -5.62
N PHE A 366 -16.11 -9.98 -4.65
CA PHE A 366 -15.01 -10.71 -4.02
C PHE A 366 -15.40 -12.11 -3.50
N PHE A 367 -16.46 -12.20 -2.68
CA PHE A 367 -16.94 -13.49 -2.18
C PHE A 367 -17.62 -14.32 -3.28
N SER A 368 -18.26 -13.69 -4.27
CA SER A 368 -18.84 -14.40 -5.42
C SER A 368 -17.77 -15.09 -6.26
N PHE A 369 -16.61 -14.46 -6.44
CA PHE A 369 -15.45 -15.05 -7.11
C PHE A 369 -14.99 -16.33 -6.38
N PHE A 370 -14.79 -16.27 -5.06
CA PHE A 370 -14.43 -17.46 -4.28
C PHE A 370 -15.53 -18.52 -4.32
N ASN A 371 -16.80 -18.13 -4.25
CA ASN A 371 -17.93 -19.05 -4.33
C ASN A 371 -17.96 -19.85 -5.65
N GLN A 372 -17.59 -19.22 -6.75
CA GLN A 372 -17.56 -19.87 -8.07
C GLN A 372 -16.32 -20.73 -8.30
N THR A 373 -15.24 -20.52 -7.55
CA THR A 373 -13.90 -21.11 -7.86
C THR A 373 -13.35 -22.02 -6.77
N ALA A 374 -13.79 -21.91 -5.52
CA ALA A 374 -13.21 -22.66 -4.39
C ALA A 374 -13.27 -24.18 -4.59
N TRP A 375 -14.29 -24.69 -5.28
CA TRP A 375 -14.44 -26.11 -5.60
C TRP A 375 -13.32 -26.65 -6.51
N LEU A 376 -12.63 -25.80 -7.27
CA LEU A 376 -11.47 -26.20 -8.10
C LEU A 376 -10.32 -26.72 -7.23
N LEU A 377 -10.24 -26.27 -5.97
CA LEU A 377 -9.28 -26.77 -5.00
C LEU A 377 -9.60 -28.21 -4.53
N ASP A 378 -10.85 -28.67 -4.73
CA ASP A 378 -11.33 -29.99 -4.29
C ASP A 378 -11.32 -31.07 -5.40
N HIS A 379 -11.60 -30.71 -6.65
CA HIS A 379 -12.01 -31.67 -7.70
C HIS A 379 -10.95 -32.16 -8.68
N GLY A 380 -9.66 -31.88 -8.49
CA GLY A 380 -8.70 -32.18 -9.56
C GLY A 380 -7.24 -32.05 -9.19
N LEU A 381 -6.88 -32.42 -7.97
CA LEU A 381 -5.49 -32.48 -7.54
C LEU A 381 -4.79 -33.71 -8.15
N GLN A 382 -4.66 -33.74 -9.47
CA GLN A 382 -3.40 -34.17 -10.08
C GLN A 382 -2.27 -33.34 -9.42
N PRO A 383 -0.99 -33.75 -9.43
CA PRO A 383 0.05 -33.27 -8.51
C PRO A 383 0.33 -31.74 -8.41
N ARG A 384 -0.42 -30.89 -9.12
CA ARG A 384 -0.08 -29.51 -9.48
C ARG A 384 -1.14 -28.43 -9.13
N VAL A 385 -2.16 -28.65 -8.30
CA VAL A 385 -3.06 -27.52 -7.89
C VAL A 385 -3.49 -27.58 -6.41
N ARG A 386 -2.65 -28.05 -5.47
CA ARG A 386 -3.02 -27.97 -4.02
C ARG A 386 -2.90 -26.54 -3.50
N GLU A 387 -3.59 -26.26 -2.39
CA GLU A 387 -3.45 -25.10 -1.49
C GLU A 387 -2.25 -24.18 -1.80
N CYS A 388 -2.48 -22.88 -2.03
CA CYS A 388 -1.39 -21.93 -2.33
C CYS A 388 -0.36 -21.80 -1.19
N LEU A 389 -0.67 -22.32 0.01
CA LEU A 389 0.27 -22.51 1.11
C LEU A 389 0.40 -24.01 1.44
N PRO A 390 1.57 -24.49 1.89
CA PRO A 390 1.71 -25.86 2.34
C PRO A 390 1.03 -26.08 3.71
N ASN A 391 0.54 -27.29 3.95
CA ASN A 391 -0.06 -27.67 5.24
C ASN A 391 0.97 -27.69 6.40
N ASP A 392 2.26 -27.77 6.10
CA ASP A 392 3.35 -27.70 7.06
C ASP A 392 4.07 -26.35 6.99
N LEU A 393 3.79 -25.50 7.98
CA LEU A 393 4.42 -24.18 8.14
C LEU A 393 5.67 -24.23 9.05
N SER A 394 6.13 -25.40 9.50
CA SER A 394 7.25 -25.51 10.44
C SER A 394 8.60 -25.04 9.89
N SER A 395 8.73 -24.96 8.56
CA SER A 395 9.92 -24.44 7.88
C SER A 395 9.84 -22.95 7.53
N LEU A 396 8.73 -22.28 7.85
CA LEU A 396 8.57 -20.85 7.67
C LEU A 396 9.33 -20.10 8.77
N HIS A 397 10.56 -19.65 8.48
CA HIS A 397 11.41 -18.91 9.41
C HIS A 397 12.35 -17.95 8.66
N ASP A 398 12.59 -16.75 9.21
CA ASP A 398 13.62 -15.76 8.80
C ASP A 398 13.65 -15.32 7.31
N GLN A 399 12.51 -15.31 6.61
CA GLN A 399 12.41 -14.78 5.24
C GLN A 399 10.97 -14.37 4.90
N ASP A 400 10.78 -13.66 3.79
CA ASP A 400 9.46 -13.30 3.29
C ASP A 400 8.61 -14.56 3.04
N TRP A 401 7.47 -14.66 3.71
CA TRP A 401 6.63 -15.87 3.71
C TRP A 401 6.08 -16.18 2.31
N ASP A 402 5.78 -15.16 1.52
CA ASP A 402 5.25 -15.29 0.17
C ASP A 402 6.34 -15.68 -0.83
N ILE A 403 7.58 -15.22 -0.64
CA ILE A 403 8.75 -15.68 -1.41
C ILE A 403 9.01 -17.16 -1.11
N TRP A 404 9.00 -17.54 0.17
CA TRP A 404 9.14 -18.93 0.60
C TRP A 404 8.04 -19.82 -0.01
N ALA A 405 6.78 -19.39 0.07
CA ALA A 405 5.64 -20.14 -0.46
C ALA A 405 5.73 -20.39 -1.97
N ARG A 406 6.34 -19.44 -2.71
CA ARG A 406 6.59 -19.54 -4.15
C ARG A 406 7.82 -20.38 -4.51
N GLY A 407 8.64 -20.75 -3.52
CA GLY A 407 9.81 -21.60 -3.73
C GLY A 407 9.43 -22.97 -4.29
N MET A 408 10.25 -23.52 -5.20
CA MET A 408 9.96 -24.80 -5.87
C MET A 408 9.75 -25.97 -4.90
N ASP A 409 10.46 -25.97 -3.77
CA ASP A 409 10.33 -26.99 -2.72
C ASP A 409 8.97 -26.94 -2.00
N VAL A 410 8.36 -25.75 -1.96
CA VAL A 410 7.05 -25.52 -1.35
C VAL A 410 5.97 -25.70 -2.39
N ILE A 411 5.97 -24.90 -3.46
CA ILE A 411 4.92 -24.94 -4.48
C ILE A 411 4.90 -26.28 -5.22
N GLY A 412 6.03 -26.96 -5.38
CA GLY A 412 6.08 -28.33 -5.94
C GLY A 412 5.55 -28.45 -7.37
N GLY A 413 5.67 -27.37 -8.16
CA GLY A 413 5.09 -27.28 -9.50
C GLY A 413 3.58 -27.09 -9.53
N ARG A 414 2.97 -26.69 -8.40
CA ARG A 414 1.56 -26.33 -8.33
C ARG A 414 1.30 -24.92 -8.88
N GLU A 415 0.06 -24.67 -9.26
CA GLU A 415 -0.40 -23.38 -9.79
C GLU A 415 -1.61 -22.88 -8.98
N CYS A 416 -1.85 -21.56 -9.01
CA CYS A 416 -3.01 -20.93 -8.38
C CYS A 416 -3.91 -20.30 -9.46
N VAL A 417 -5.23 -20.34 -9.25
CA VAL A 417 -6.20 -19.67 -10.12
C VAL A 417 -6.19 -18.18 -9.82
N VAL A 418 -6.02 -17.36 -10.86
CA VAL A 418 -6.06 -15.90 -10.76
C VAL A 418 -7.04 -15.33 -11.79
N PRO A 419 -7.84 -14.31 -11.44
CA PRO A 419 -8.67 -13.61 -12.42
C PRO A 419 -7.84 -12.63 -13.25
N ASP A 420 -8.26 -12.37 -14.49
CA ASP A 420 -7.64 -11.34 -15.36
C ASP A 420 -7.77 -9.92 -14.75
N VAL A 421 -8.93 -9.61 -14.18
CA VAL A 421 -9.16 -8.39 -13.39
C VAL A 421 -9.09 -8.73 -11.91
N SER A 422 -8.21 -8.09 -11.15
CA SER A 422 -8.01 -8.39 -9.72
C SER A 422 -9.28 -8.14 -8.90
N ARG A 423 -9.53 -8.98 -7.89
CA ARG A 423 -10.61 -8.76 -6.90
C ARG A 423 -10.13 -8.04 -5.63
N THR A 424 -8.88 -7.63 -5.61
CA THR A 424 -8.30 -6.80 -4.55
C THR A 424 -7.49 -5.65 -5.14
N PHE A 425 -7.46 -4.54 -4.41
CA PHE A 425 -6.66 -3.36 -4.74
C PHE A 425 -5.80 -2.95 -3.53
N HIS A 426 -4.48 -2.97 -3.71
CA HIS A 426 -3.53 -2.65 -2.66
C HIS A 426 -3.41 -1.13 -2.46
N ILE A 427 -3.73 -0.65 -1.25
CA ILE A 427 -3.70 0.77 -0.88
C ILE A 427 -2.51 1.15 0.01
N GLY A 428 -1.71 0.18 0.46
CA GLY A 428 -0.57 0.43 1.33
C GLY A 428 0.50 1.26 0.63
N LEU A 429 0.56 2.56 0.89
CA LEU A 429 1.62 3.46 0.39
C LEU A 429 2.89 3.40 1.26
N SER A 430 2.76 2.79 2.44
CA SER A 430 3.80 2.57 3.43
C SER A 430 3.65 1.16 4.00
N GLY A 431 4.78 0.46 4.13
CA GLY A 431 4.86 -0.91 4.62
C GLY A 431 6.31 -1.37 4.71
N ALA A 432 6.55 -2.62 5.09
CA ALA A 432 7.90 -3.17 5.27
C ALA A 432 8.78 -3.06 4.01
N HIS A 433 8.18 -3.27 2.82
CA HIS A 433 8.91 -3.35 1.56
C HIS A 433 8.35 -2.44 0.44
N ASN A 434 7.37 -1.57 0.71
CA ASN A 434 6.74 -0.74 -0.31
C ASN A 434 7.04 0.76 -0.12
N PRO A 435 8.09 1.29 -0.77
CA PRO A 435 8.24 2.74 -0.92
C PRO A 435 7.17 3.26 -1.89
N GLY A 436 6.55 4.41 -1.59
CA GLY A 436 5.43 4.97 -2.37
C GLY A 436 5.66 5.08 -3.90
N LEU A 437 6.91 5.21 -4.35
CA LEU A 437 7.28 5.17 -5.77
C LEU A 437 6.97 3.82 -6.45
N ILE A 438 7.21 2.71 -5.76
CA ILE A 438 6.88 1.36 -6.28
C ILE A 438 5.35 1.21 -6.36
N HIS A 439 4.61 1.73 -5.37
CA HIS A 439 3.15 1.77 -5.44
C HIS A 439 2.66 2.54 -6.67
N ALA A 440 3.15 3.76 -6.87
CA ALA A 440 2.79 4.58 -8.02
C ALA A 440 3.12 3.90 -9.35
N ALA A 441 4.28 3.26 -9.44
CA ALA A 441 4.75 2.58 -10.65
C ALA A 441 3.99 1.28 -10.95
N PHE A 442 3.62 0.49 -9.94
CA PHE A 442 3.16 -0.90 -10.16
C PHE A 442 1.72 -1.18 -9.71
N PHE A 443 1.20 -0.47 -8.71
CA PHE A 443 -0.04 -0.79 -8.02
C PHE A 443 -1.17 0.22 -8.25
N SER A 444 -0.85 1.51 -8.41
CA SER A 444 -1.82 2.63 -8.48
C SER A 444 -2.89 2.51 -9.59
N ALA A 445 -2.60 1.77 -10.66
CA ALA A 445 -3.49 1.63 -11.81
C ALA A 445 -3.90 0.16 -12.06
N ARG A 446 -4.06 -0.63 -11.00
CA ARG A 446 -4.61 -1.99 -11.10
C ARG A 446 -6.15 -1.90 -11.19
N PRO A 447 -6.79 -2.49 -12.21
CA PRO A 447 -8.24 -2.46 -12.33
C PRO A 447 -8.90 -3.39 -11.31
N MET A 448 -10.12 -3.04 -10.91
CA MET A 448 -10.98 -3.83 -10.02
C MET A 448 -12.42 -3.77 -10.56
N PRO A 449 -13.21 -4.84 -10.50
CA PRO A 449 -14.61 -4.80 -10.91
C PRO A 449 -15.42 -3.81 -10.07
N ALA A 450 -16.41 -3.19 -10.70
CA ALA A 450 -17.41 -2.36 -10.02
C ALA A 450 -18.75 -3.08 -9.81
N GLU A 451 -18.91 -4.28 -10.38
CA GLU A 451 -20.15 -5.07 -10.33
C GLU A 451 -20.20 -5.95 -9.08
N ASN A 452 -21.37 -6.02 -8.43
CA ASN A 452 -21.59 -6.87 -7.23
C ASN A 452 -21.59 -8.37 -7.53
N TYR A 453 -21.75 -8.75 -8.80
CA TYR A 453 -21.75 -10.14 -9.22
C TYR A 453 -21.30 -10.24 -10.67
N VAL A 454 -20.20 -10.95 -10.90
CA VAL A 454 -19.72 -11.31 -12.24
C VAL A 454 -19.83 -12.83 -12.38
N GLN A 455 -20.62 -13.28 -13.36
CA GLN A 455 -20.65 -14.71 -13.73
C GLN A 455 -19.35 -15.06 -14.46
N LEU A 456 -18.53 -15.91 -13.83
CA LEU A 456 -17.31 -16.41 -14.45
C LEU A 456 -17.67 -17.39 -15.56
N LYS A 457 -16.90 -17.34 -16.66
CA LYS A 457 -17.09 -18.19 -17.84
C LYS A 457 -16.20 -19.41 -17.74
N ASN A 458 -16.73 -20.58 -18.11
CA ASN A 458 -15.96 -21.81 -18.30
C ASN A 458 -15.06 -22.19 -17.11
N VAL A 459 -15.51 -21.96 -15.87
CA VAL A 459 -14.71 -22.24 -14.67
C VAL A 459 -14.29 -23.71 -14.60
N ASP A 460 -15.12 -24.62 -15.11
CA ASP A 460 -14.84 -26.05 -15.16
C ASP A 460 -13.70 -26.44 -16.11
N ARG A 461 -13.25 -25.51 -16.98
CA ARG A 461 -12.11 -25.69 -17.89
C ARG A 461 -10.78 -25.22 -17.29
N LEU A 462 -10.78 -24.64 -16.10
CA LEU A 462 -9.57 -24.27 -15.37
C LEU A 462 -8.87 -25.48 -14.69
N THR A 463 -9.36 -26.69 -14.88
CA THR A 463 -8.63 -27.90 -14.47
C THR A 463 -7.42 -28.10 -15.38
N SER A 464 -6.33 -28.65 -14.84
CA SER A 464 -5.05 -28.74 -15.56
C SER A 464 -5.19 -29.35 -16.96
N GLU A 465 -5.91 -30.46 -17.13
CA GLU A 465 -6.07 -31.10 -18.45
C GLU A 465 -6.86 -30.23 -19.44
N LYS A 466 -8.03 -29.73 -19.03
CA LYS A 466 -8.89 -28.93 -19.91
C LYS A 466 -8.29 -27.57 -20.27
N TYR A 467 -7.48 -27.00 -19.37
CA TYR A 467 -6.80 -25.74 -19.62
C TYR A 467 -5.73 -25.90 -20.71
N GLU A 468 -4.97 -27.00 -20.71
CA GLU A 468 -4.05 -27.30 -21.81
C GLU A 468 -4.80 -27.57 -23.12
N GLU A 469 -5.92 -28.31 -23.08
CA GLU A 469 -6.77 -28.51 -24.26
C GLU A 469 -7.20 -27.17 -24.89
N ASP A 470 -7.60 -26.19 -24.07
CA ASP A 470 -7.96 -24.85 -24.54
C ASP A 470 -6.78 -24.13 -25.20
N ILE A 471 -5.60 -24.17 -24.57
CA ILE A 471 -4.41 -23.51 -25.13
C ILE A 471 -4.02 -24.15 -26.47
N TYR A 472 -4.00 -25.47 -26.55
CA TYR A 472 -3.66 -26.16 -27.80
C TYR A 472 -4.70 -25.88 -28.89
N ALA A 473 -5.99 -25.92 -28.57
CA ALA A 473 -7.06 -25.58 -29.52
C ALA A 473 -6.87 -24.15 -30.09
N LEU A 474 -6.58 -23.17 -29.23
CA LEU A 474 -6.32 -21.79 -29.66
C LEU A 474 -5.11 -21.66 -30.60
N LEU A 475 -4.06 -22.46 -30.36
CA LEU A 475 -2.86 -22.46 -31.22
C LEU A 475 -3.09 -23.19 -32.55
N GLU A 476 -3.92 -24.24 -32.55
CA GLU A 476 -4.30 -25.02 -33.74
C GLU A 476 -5.28 -24.27 -34.65
N GLU A 477 -6.17 -23.45 -34.09
CA GLU A 477 -7.15 -22.63 -34.83
C GLU A 477 -6.50 -21.53 -35.70
N GLY A 478 -5.20 -21.27 -35.53
CA GLY A 478 -4.43 -20.34 -36.35
C GLY A 478 -4.45 -18.92 -35.76
N PRO A 479 -3.69 -18.67 -34.68
CA PRO A 479 -3.57 -17.35 -34.08
C PRO A 479 -2.84 -16.37 -35.02
N LEU A 480 -2.94 -15.08 -34.71
CA LEU A 480 -2.14 -14.07 -35.42
C LEU A 480 -0.72 -14.08 -34.86
N PHE A 481 0.22 -14.70 -35.58
CA PHE A 481 1.63 -14.58 -35.23
C PHE A 481 2.16 -13.17 -35.53
N LEU A 482 2.70 -12.49 -34.53
CA LEU A 482 3.26 -11.15 -34.68
C LEU A 482 4.53 -11.21 -35.54
N ASP A 483 4.48 -10.56 -36.70
CA ASP A 483 5.57 -10.47 -37.68
C ASP A 483 5.86 -8.99 -37.95
N THR A 484 6.70 -8.39 -37.10
CA THR A 484 7.02 -6.96 -37.15
C THR A 484 8.51 -6.72 -36.94
N LYS A 485 9.00 -5.64 -37.54
CA LYS A 485 10.37 -5.12 -37.34
C LYS A 485 10.42 -3.94 -36.36
N LEU A 486 9.28 -3.56 -35.79
CA LEU A 486 9.21 -2.51 -34.80
C LEU A 486 9.94 -2.94 -33.52
N HIS A 487 10.52 -1.95 -32.83
CA HIS A 487 11.11 -2.16 -31.52
C HIS A 487 10.00 -2.47 -30.49
N PRO A 488 10.19 -3.36 -29.50
CA PRO A 488 9.13 -3.75 -28.54
C PRO A 488 8.54 -2.60 -27.72
N CYS A 489 9.31 -1.53 -27.51
CA CYS A 489 8.85 -0.31 -26.85
C CYS A 489 8.12 0.68 -27.79
N ASP A 490 7.93 0.36 -29.08
CA ASP A 490 7.11 1.17 -29.98
C ASP A 490 5.62 1.04 -29.62
N GLU A 491 4.83 2.14 -29.67
CA GLU A 491 3.38 2.08 -29.35
C GLU A 491 2.57 1.23 -30.31
N HIS A 492 3.11 1.00 -31.51
CA HIS A 492 2.49 0.21 -32.56
C HIS A 492 3.07 -1.22 -32.62
N TYR A 493 3.95 -1.60 -31.69
CA TYR A 493 4.51 -2.96 -31.64
C TYR A 493 3.41 -4.00 -31.46
N LEU A 494 2.52 -3.79 -30.49
CA LEU A 494 1.34 -4.63 -30.28
C LEU A 494 0.12 -4.06 -31.03
N PRO A 495 -0.56 -4.87 -31.85
CA PRO A 495 -1.82 -4.45 -32.45
C PRO A 495 -2.91 -4.35 -31.38
N ARG A 496 -3.76 -3.33 -31.51
CA ARG A 496 -4.89 -3.08 -30.61
C ARG A 496 -6.18 -3.53 -31.27
N ASN A 497 -7.13 -3.97 -30.43
CA ASN A 497 -8.50 -4.29 -30.82
C ASN A 497 -8.65 -5.45 -31.83
N ILE A 498 -7.80 -6.46 -31.73
CA ILE A 498 -7.95 -7.72 -32.45
C ILE A 498 -8.73 -8.70 -31.57
N THR A 499 -10.00 -8.92 -31.87
CA THR A 499 -10.94 -9.65 -31.00
C THR A 499 -11.31 -11.04 -31.51
N ASP A 500 -10.97 -11.37 -32.76
CA ASP A 500 -11.36 -12.62 -33.42
C ASP A 500 -10.38 -13.77 -33.15
N LYS A 501 -9.12 -13.47 -32.80
CA LYS A 501 -8.08 -14.45 -32.49
C LYS A 501 -6.99 -13.85 -31.60
N PRO A 502 -6.27 -14.67 -30.81
CA PRO A 502 -5.14 -14.17 -30.04
C PRO A 502 -3.94 -13.84 -30.93
N VAL A 503 -3.12 -12.91 -30.44
CA VAL A 503 -1.84 -12.53 -31.04
C VAL A 503 -0.73 -13.28 -30.33
N VAL A 504 0.08 -14.04 -31.07
CA VAL A 504 1.18 -14.84 -30.53
C VAL A 504 2.53 -14.20 -30.83
N ILE A 505 3.37 -14.12 -29.81
CA ILE A 505 4.74 -13.60 -29.87
C ILE A 505 5.66 -14.67 -29.30
N PHE A 506 6.80 -14.89 -29.94
CA PHE A 506 7.82 -15.78 -29.42
C PHE A 506 8.98 -14.97 -28.86
N ILE A 507 9.37 -15.26 -27.62
CA ILE A 507 10.52 -14.65 -26.95
C ILE A 507 11.60 -15.71 -26.70
N GLU A 508 12.86 -15.32 -26.64
CA GLU A 508 13.92 -16.26 -26.30
C GLU A 508 13.81 -16.68 -24.84
N MET A 509 13.80 -17.99 -24.62
CA MET A 509 13.74 -18.63 -23.32
C MET A 509 14.35 -20.02 -23.46
N ILE A 510 15.62 -20.17 -23.08
CA ILE A 510 16.36 -21.43 -23.21
C ILE A 510 16.01 -22.39 -22.06
N THR A 511 15.70 -21.85 -20.88
CA THR A 511 15.35 -22.61 -19.68
C THR A 511 14.20 -21.94 -18.93
N GLY A 512 13.61 -22.65 -17.96
CA GLY A 512 12.53 -22.12 -17.10
C GLY A 512 12.89 -20.90 -16.27
N ILE A 513 14.17 -20.60 -16.15
CA ILE A 513 14.71 -19.46 -15.40
C ILE A 513 15.30 -18.38 -16.35
N ASP A 514 15.12 -18.53 -17.66
CA ASP A 514 15.59 -17.56 -18.64
C ASP A 514 14.48 -16.55 -18.97
N TYR A 515 14.42 -15.48 -18.19
CA TYR A 515 13.37 -14.47 -18.28
C TYR A 515 13.86 -13.12 -18.81
N LEU A 516 15.05 -13.07 -19.42
CA LEU A 516 15.64 -11.81 -19.89
C LEU A 516 14.77 -11.15 -20.97
N ALA A 517 14.33 -11.93 -21.96
CA ALA A 517 13.47 -11.42 -23.03
C ALA A 517 12.07 -11.03 -22.54
N TRP A 518 11.52 -11.79 -21.59
CA TRP A 518 10.26 -11.42 -20.92
C TRP A 518 10.40 -10.09 -20.17
N LYS A 519 11.44 -9.94 -19.34
CA LYS A 519 11.69 -8.71 -18.57
C LYS A 519 11.83 -7.50 -19.49
N TYR A 520 12.57 -7.64 -20.58
CA TYR A 520 12.72 -6.59 -21.59
C TYR A 520 11.37 -6.18 -22.21
N PHE A 521 10.57 -7.16 -22.61
CA PHE A 521 9.23 -6.94 -23.15
C PHE A 521 8.26 -6.30 -22.13
N ALA A 522 8.23 -6.81 -20.89
CA ALA A 522 7.41 -6.30 -19.80
C ALA A 522 7.72 -4.83 -19.46
N ARG A 523 9.01 -4.47 -19.42
CA ARG A 523 9.46 -3.07 -19.24
C ARG A 523 8.99 -2.15 -20.36
N CYS A 524 9.02 -2.62 -21.60
CA CYS A 524 8.49 -1.85 -22.73
C CYS A 524 6.99 -1.58 -22.61
N LEU A 525 6.22 -2.53 -22.07
CA LEU A 525 4.79 -2.35 -21.83
C LEU A 525 4.46 -1.57 -20.54
N GLY A 526 5.45 -1.34 -19.67
CA GLY A 526 5.23 -0.71 -18.36
C GLY A 526 4.40 -1.58 -17.40
N VAL A 527 4.47 -2.90 -17.56
CA VAL A 527 3.87 -3.88 -16.64
C VAL A 527 4.92 -4.39 -15.65
N TRP A 528 4.50 -5.26 -14.72
CA TRP A 528 5.39 -5.79 -13.69
C TRP A 528 6.60 -6.55 -14.27
N ASP A 529 7.81 -6.17 -13.84
CA ASP A 529 9.08 -6.64 -14.41
C ASP A 529 10.15 -6.99 -13.34
N GLN A 530 9.82 -6.87 -12.05
CA GLN A 530 10.78 -7.05 -10.95
C GLN A 530 11.14 -8.53 -10.74
N ASP A 531 10.13 -9.39 -10.84
CA ASP A 531 10.23 -10.85 -10.86
C ASP A 531 9.22 -11.44 -11.86
N VAL A 532 9.41 -12.70 -12.23
CA VAL A 532 8.52 -13.38 -13.19
C VAL A 532 7.22 -13.76 -12.50
N ARG A 533 6.08 -13.36 -13.08
CA ARG A 533 4.74 -13.65 -12.57
C ARG A 533 3.82 -14.10 -13.69
N ALA A 534 2.78 -14.86 -13.33
CA ALA A 534 1.74 -15.33 -14.25
C ALA A 534 2.28 -16.14 -15.46
N MET A 535 3.40 -16.83 -15.27
CA MET A 535 3.96 -17.74 -16.27
C MET A 535 3.37 -19.13 -16.09
N HIS A 536 2.79 -19.68 -17.15
CA HIS A 536 2.29 -21.05 -17.22
C HIS A 536 3.09 -21.80 -18.29
N ARG A 537 3.99 -22.72 -17.91
CA ARG A 537 4.81 -23.52 -18.84
C ARG A 537 5.53 -22.70 -19.94
N GLY A 538 6.04 -21.52 -19.59
CA GLY A 538 6.70 -20.60 -20.52
C GLY A 538 5.75 -19.78 -21.40
N LEU A 539 4.44 -19.81 -21.14
CA LEU A 539 3.43 -18.91 -21.71
C LEU A 539 3.10 -17.80 -20.70
N PHE A 540 3.04 -16.56 -21.20
CA PHE A 540 2.40 -15.43 -20.53
C PHE A 540 1.18 -15.01 -21.35
N TRP A 541 0.05 -14.82 -20.67
CA TRP A 541 -1.21 -14.45 -21.31
C TRP A 541 -1.82 -13.25 -20.62
N PHE A 542 -2.13 -12.21 -21.39
CA PHE A 542 -2.78 -10.99 -20.91
C PHE A 542 -3.55 -10.30 -22.04
N HIS A 543 -4.38 -9.31 -21.68
CA HIS A 543 -5.06 -8.44 -22.63
C HIS A 543 -4.32 -7.11 -22.82
N PHE A 544 -4.16 -6.71 -24.08
CA PHE A 544 -3.68 -5.40 -24.46
C PHE A 544 -4.80 -4.68 -25.23
N TYR A 545 -5.53 -3.80 -24.54
CA TYR A 545 -6.83 -3.30 -25.01
C TYR A 545 -7.79 -4.49 -25.20
N GLU A 546 -8.50 -4.58 -26.33
CA GLU A 546 -9.34 -5.75 -26.63
C GLU A 546 -8.58 -6.91 -27.30
N THR A 547 -7.24 -6.81 -27.42
CA THR A 547 -6.41 -7.86 -28.01
C THR A 547 -5.92 -8.85 -26.96
N GLN A 548 -6.21 -10.14 -27.12
CA GLN A 548 -5.55 -11.19 -26.34
C GLN A 548 -4.13 -11.42 -26.85
N VAL A 549 -3.14 -11.38 -25.97
CA VAL A 549 -1.72 -11.57 -26.30
C VAL A 549 -1.17 -12.78 -25.58
N MET A 550 -0.56 -13.69 -26.34
CA MET A 550 0.13 -14.88 -25.86
C MET A 550 1.62 -14.74 -26.16
N VAL A 551 2.45 -14.72 -25.14
CA VAL A 551 3.91 -14.64 -25.25
C VAL A 551 4.50 -16.00 -24.88
N ILE A 552 5.10 -16.68 -25.84
CA ILE A 552 5.61 -18.05 -25.71
C ILE A 552 7.14 -18.04 -25.70
N GLY A 553 7.72 -18.59 -24.64
CA GLY A 553 9.17 -18.75 -24.49
C GLY A 553 9.71 -19.89 -25.36
N TYR A 554 10.59 -19.59 -26.31
CA TYR A 554 11.18 -20.54 -27.25
C TYR A 554 12.68 -20.75 -26.98
N PRO A 555 13.20 -22.01 -26.98
CA PRO A 555 12.48 -23.28 -27.21
C PRO A 555 11.96 -23.95 -25.93
N TYR A 556 12.04 -23.30 -24.76
CA TYR A 556 11.71 -23.92 -23.47
C TYR A 556 10.24 -24.34 -23.33
N SER A 557 9.29 -23.53 -23.79
CA SER A 557 7.86 -23.75 -23.57
C SER A 557 7.36 -25.00 -24.28
N ASP A 558 6.42 -25.71 -23.66
CA ASP A 558 5.68 -26.82 -24.25
C ASP A 558 4.94 -26.41 -25.55
N TYR A 559 4.69 -25.11 -25.75
CA TYR A 559 4.02 -24.56 -26.93
C TYR A 559 5.00 -24.15 -28.06
N SER A 560 6.31 -24.32 -27.86
CA SER A 560 7.35 -24.02 -28.86
C SER A 560 7.15 -24.68 -30.24
N PRO A 561 6.63 -25.92 -30.36
CA PRO A 561 6.38 -26.56 -31.66
C PRO A 561 5.45 -25.77 -32.60
N TYR A 562 4.62 -24.86 -32.07
CA TYR A 562 3.72 -24.03 -32.85
C TYR A 562 4.40 -22.82 -33.51
N LYS A 563 5.70 -22.59 -33.26
CA LYS A 563 6.42 -21.48 -33.87
C LYS A 563 6.64 -21.71 -35.38
N PRO A 564 6.07 -20.87 -36.27
CA PRO A 564 6.36 -20.99 -37.69
C PRO A 564 7.84 -20.65 -37.99
N PRO A 565 8.48 -21.29 -38.99
CA PRO A 565 9.88 -21.03 -39.32
C PRO A 565 10.18 -19.56 -39.68
N ARG A 566 9.20 -18.86 -40.28
CA ARG A 566 9.35 -17.45 -40.71
C ARG A 566 9.29 -16.42 -39.59
N ILE A 567 8.69 -16.77 -38.45
CA ILE A 567 8.47 -15.82 -37.36
C ILE A 567 9.74 -15.69 -36.54
N GLU A 568 10.19 -14.46 -36.32
CA GLU A 568 11.39 -14.20 -35.53
C GLU A 568 11.09 -14.34 -34.03
N VAL A 569 12.11 -14.80 -33.29
CA VAL A 569 12.06 -14.87 -31.84
C VAL A 569 12.63 -13.55 -31.32
N LEU A 570 11.88 -12.86 -30.45
CA LEU A 570 12.37 -11.66 -29.79
C LEU A 570 13.52 -12.02 -28.85
N ARG A 571 14.68 -11.42 -29.11
CA ARG A 571 15.91 -11.59 -28.35
C ARG A 571 16.38 -10.27 -27.77
N VAL A 572 17.15 -10.35 -26.69
CA VAL A 572 17.86 -9.21 -26.12
C VAL A 572 19.31 -9.29 -26.59
N GLU A 573 19.73 -8.38 -27.47
CA GLU A 573 21.09 -8.38 -28.04
C GLU A 573 22.15 -7.95 -27.02
N ASP A 574 21.86 -6.89 -26.25
CA ASP A 574 22.69 -6.43 -25.13
C ASP A 574 21.84 -6.40 -23.85
N PRO A 575 22.16 -7.20 -22.81
CA PRO A 575 21.47 -7.15 -21.53
C PRO A 575 21.44 -5.74 -20.91
N LYS A 576 22.40 -4.87 -21.22
CA LYS A 576 22.43 -3.47 -20.76
C LYS A 576 21.31 -2.61 -21.35
N ASP A 577 20.66 -3.06 -22.42
CA ASP A 577 19.49 -2.37 -22.96
C ASP A 577 18.32 -2.41 -21.98
N ILE A 578 18.25 -3.40 -21.10
CA ILE A 578 17.26 -3.47 -20.03
C ILE A 578 17.50 -2.34 -19.01
N ASP A 579 18.74 -2.06 -18.64
CA ASP A 579 19.07 -0.98 -17.69
C ASP A 579 18.66 0.40 -18.23
N LYS A 580 18.75 0.59 -19.56
CA LYS A 580 18.28 1.81 -20.23
C LYS A 580 16.76 1.98 -20.12
N LEU A 581 16.01 0.91 -19.88
CA LEU A 581 14.55 0.94 -19.74
C LEU A 581 14.07 1.23 -18.32
N ASP A 582 14.93 1.17 -17.30
CA ASP A 582 14.55 1.47 -15.91
C ASP A 582 13.94 2.88 -15.77
N MET A 583 14.49 3.84 -16.51
CA MET A 583 13.99 5.22 -16.51
C MET A 583 12.70 5.41 -17.31
N VAL A 584 12.32 4.44 -18.14
CA VAL A 584 11.22 4.57 -19.10
C VAL A 584 9.98 3.78 -18.67
N ALA A 585 10.12 2.74 -17.84
CA ALA A 585 9.00 1.90 -17.40
C ALA A 585 7.81 2.69 -16.80
N PRO A 586 8.01 3.70 -15.90
CA PRO A 586 6.90 4.52 -15.42
C PRO A 586 6.24 5.35 -16.53
N SER A 587 7.04 5.87 -17.47
CA SER A 587 6.54 6.62 -18.63
C SER A 587 5.76 5.73 -19.61
N ASN A 588 6.25 4.51 -19.86
CA ASN A 588 5.59 3.51 -20.69
C ASN A 588 4.26 3.08 -20.08
N ARG A 589 4.20 2.91 -18.75
CA ARG A 589 2.94 2.65 -18.08
C ARG A 589 1.94 3.76 -18.36
N HIS A 590 2.33 5.04 -18.20
CA HIS A 590 1.46 6.17 -18.53
C HIS A 590 1.00 6.19 -20.00
N ARG A 591 1.86 5.78 -20.93
CA ARG A 591 1.55 5.72 -22.37
C ARG A 591 0.38 4.80 -22.69
N PHE A 592 0.22 3.71 -21.94
CA PHE A 592 -0.83 2.71 -22.15
C PHE A 592 -1.97 2.78 -21.13
N ARG A 593 -1.99 3.81 -20.27
CA ARG A 593 -3.08 4.02 -19.30
C ARG A 593 -4.41 4.25 -20.00
N ARG A 594 -5.46 3.75 -19.35
CA ARG A 594 -6.85 4.00 -19.71
C ARG A 594 -7.52 4.70 -18.52
N PRO A 595 -7.57 6.05 -18.51
CA PRO A 595 -8.14 6.81 -17.41
C PRO A 595 -9.56 6.37 -17.05
N GLU A 596 -10.33 5.90 -18.05
CA GLU A 596 -11.67 5.37 -17.85
C GLU A 596 -11.70 4.13 -16.93
N LEU A 597 -10.71 3.24 -17.03
CA LEU A 597 -10.60 2.03 -16.20
C LEU A 597 -10.03 2.32 -14.81
N GLU A 598 -9.32 3.44 -14.66
CA GLU A 598 -8.76 3.90 -13.39
C GLU A 598 -9.77 4.71 -12.56
N SER A 599 -10.83 5.22 -13.19
CA SER A 599 -11.87 6.02 -12.53
C SER A 599 -12.66 5.28 -11.44
N TYR A 600 -12.62 3.94 -11.44
CA TYR A 600 -13.35 3.08 -10.51
C TYR A 600 -12.56 2.69 -9.26
N VAL A 601 -11.34 3.20 -9.07
CA VAL A 601 -10.60 2.98 -7.82
C VAL A 601 -11.25 3.83 -6.71
N PRO A 602 -11.78 3.23 -5.63
CA PRO A 602 -12.58 3.93 -4.61
C PRO A 602 -11.91 5.14 -3.93
N PHE A 603 -10.60 5.31 -4.11
CA PHE A 603 -9.82 6.43 -3.56
C PHE A 603 -9.84 7.71 -4.41
N LEU A 604 -10.34 7.65 -5.64
CA LEU A 604 -10.56 8.86 -6.45
C LEU A 604 -11.89 9.56 -6.15
N ASP A 605 -12.72 8.98 -5.27
CA ASP A 605 -14.02 9.50 -4.87
C ASP A 605 -13.95 10.44 -3.65
N THR A 606 -12.82 11.14 -3.46
CA THR A 606 -12.91 12.49 -2.90
C THR A 606 -13.45 13.37 -4.02
N ALA A 607 -14.77 13.54 -4.05
CA ALA A 607 -15.40 14.56 -4.85
C ALA A 607 -14.75 15.91 -4.52
N LEU A 608 -13.77 16.33 -5.33
CA LEU A 608 -13.46 17.75 -5.44
C LEU A 608 -14.76 18.38 -5.99
N PRO A 609 -15.31 19.41 -5.33
CA PRO A 609 -16.45 20.11 -5.88
C PRO A 609 -16.07 20.57 -7.29
N VAL A 610 -16.87 20.15 -8.25
CA VAL A 610 -16.78 20.63 -9.63
C VAL A 610 -17.01 22.14 -9.58
N VAL A 611 -15.91 22.91 -9.55
CA VAL A 611 -15.98 24.33 -9.84
C VAL A 611 -16.19 24.43 -11.33
N HIS A 612 -17.45 24.57 -11.74
CA HIS A 612 -17.79 24.94 -13.10
C HIS A 612 -17.15 26.32 -13.41
N PRO A 613 -16.69 26.53 -14.65
CA PRO A 613 -15.86 27.67 -15.04
C PRO A 613 -16.52 29.04 -14.86
#